data_AF-A0A6A3J0E1-F1
#
_entry.id   AF-A0A6A3J0E1-F1
#
_cell.length_a   1.000
_cell.length_b   1.000
_cell.length_c   1.000
_cell.angle_alpha   90.00
_cell.angle_beta   90.00
_cell.angle_gamma   90.00
#
_symmetry.space_group_name_H-M   'P 1'
#
loop_
_entity.id
_entity.type
_entity.pdbx_description
1 polymer ?
#
loop_
_entity_poly.entity_id
_entity_poly.type
_entity_poly.pdbx_seq_one_letter_code
_entity_poly.pdbx_strand_id
1 'polypeptide(L)'
;MPGAVHHASCSNNKKLEVIKWYETHGIKSTLQRFFSHVTKQKTSENQVYQWKQNRAIIEESCKTARTAVKKKNRSSGVATSLPTAAELELVEWVNALRNEAV
;
A
#
# COMPACT_ATOMS: atom_id res chain seq x y z
N MET A 1 -8.86 -10.56 18.58
CA MET A 1 -7.99 -10.17 17.45
C MET A 1 -8.82 -9.37 16.45
N PRO A 2 -8.63 -8.06 16.27
CA PRO A 2 -9.39 -7.32 15.26
C PRO A 2 -8.84 -7.68 13.87
N GLY A 3 -9.72 -8.23 13.03
CA GLY A 3 -9.39 -8.69 11.68
C GLY A 3 -8.82 -7.58 10.81
N ALA A 4 -7.81 -7.94 10.01
CA ALA A 4 -7.17 -7.04 9.06
C ALA A 4 -8.22 -6.49 8.08
N VAL A 5 -8.50 -5.19 8.18
CA VAL A 5 -9.35 -4.49 7.24
C VAL A 5 -8.56 -4.42 5.92
N HIS A 6 -8.96 -5.21 4.93
CA HIS A 6 -8.39 -5.15 3.59
C HIS A 6 -8.77 -3.81 2.94
N HIS A 7 -7.94 -2.80 3.20
CA HIS A 7 -8.02 -1.52 2.55
C HIS A 7 -7.68 -1.70 1.07
N ALA A 8 -8.61 -1.31 0.18
CA ALA A 8 -8.38 -1.31 -1.25
C ALA A 8 -7.06 -0.57 -1.55
N SER A 9 -6.13 -1.28 -2.20
CA SER A 9 -4.78 -0.79 -2.46
C SER A 9 -4.81 0.17 -3.65
N CYS A 10 -4.86 1.48 -3.38
CA CYS A 10 -4.85 2.55 -4.39
C CYS A 10 -3.46 3.22 -4.49
N SER A 11 -3.12 3.72 -5.69
CA SER A 11 -1.83 4.40 -5.94
C SER A 11 -1.76 5.76 -5.26
N ASN A 12 -0.55 6.27 -5.00
CA ASN A 12 -0.37 7.58 -4.37
C ASN A 12 -0.99 8.72 -5.20
N ASN A 13 -0.89 8.66 -6.54
CA ASN A 13 -1.59 9.60 -7.41
C ASN A 13 -3.11 9.58 -7.20
N LYS A 14 -3.72 8.40 -7.09
CA LYS A 14 -5.15 8.28 -6.87
C LYS A 14 -5.55 8.82 -5.50
N LYS A 15 -4.75 8.57 -4.46
CA LYS A 15 -4.96 9.16 -3.13
C LYS A 15 -4.91 10.69 -3.19
N LEU A 16 -3.94 11.26 -3.91
CA LEU A 16 -3.80 12.70 -4.05
C LEU A 16 -4.98 13.34 -4.79
N GLU A 17 -5.46 12.70 -5.86
CA GLU A 17 -6.67 13.12 -6.58
C GLU A 17 -7.90 13.14 -5.65
N VAL A 18 -8.08 12.09 -4.85
CA VAL A 18 -9.17 11.99 -3.86
C VAL A 18 -9.06 13.09 -2.79
N ILE A 19 -7.87 13.36 -2.27
CA ILE A 19 -7.64 14.43 -1.28
C ILE A 19 -8.00 15.80 -1.88
N LYS A 20 -7.52 16.10 -3.10
CA LYS A 20 -7.81 17.38 -3.78
C LYS A 20 -9.30 17.57 -4.01
N TRP A 21 -10.00 16.53 -4.45
CA TRP A 21 -11.45 16.60 -4.64
C TRP A 21 -12.20 16.82 -3.32
N TYR A 22 -11.77 16.14 -2.25
CA TYR A 22 -12.33 16.26 -0.92
C TYR A 22 -12.20 17.68 -0.36
N GLU A 23 -11.07 18.37 -0.57
CA GLU A 23 -10.86 19.75 -0.10
C GLU A 23 -11.88 20.73 -0.71
N THR A 24 -12.32 20.47 -1.95
CA THR A 24 -13.27 21.34 -2.67
C THR A 24 -14.74 20.97 -2.45
N HIS A 25 -15.07 19.67 -2.34
CA HIS A 25 -16.46 19.18 -2.38
C HIS A 25 -16.92 18.45 -1.11
N GLY A 26 -16.01 18.20 -0.16
CA GLY A 26 -16.30 17.51 1.10
C GLY A 26 -16.46 15.98 0.96
N ILE A 27 -16.69 15.32 2.11
CA ILE A 27 -16.63 13.84 2.20
C ILE A 27 -17.75 13.13 1.44
N LYS A 28 -19.00 13.62 1.51
CA LYS A 28 -20.16 12.97 0.88
C LYS A 28 -19.98 12.87 -0.64
N SER A 29 -19.64 13.98 -1.27
CA SER A 29 -19.36 14.08 -2.71
C SER A 29 -18.16 13.22 -3.12
N THR A 30 -17.14 13.13 -2.26
CA THR A 30 -15.96 12.30 -2.49
C THR A 30 -16.29 10.80 -2.47
N LEU A 31 -17.08 10.36 -1.49
CA LEU A 31 -17.52 8.97 -1.39
C LEU A 31 -18.40 8.58 -2.57
N GLN A 32 -19.32 9.45 -2.99
CA GLN A 32 -20.15 9.22 -4.16
C GLN A 32 -19.31 9.14 -5.45
N ARG A 33 -18.29 10.00 -5.62
CA ARG A 33 -17.49 10.05 -6.84
C ARG A 33 -16.52 8.87 -6.96
N PHE A 34 -15.82 8.52 -5.89
CA PHE A 34 -14.71 7.57 -5.92
C PHE A 34 -15.05 6.20 -5.32
N PHE A 35 -16.07 6.11 -4.47
CA PHE A 35 -16.38 4.92 -3.68
C PHE A 35 -17.86 4.49 -3.81
N SER A 36 -18.56 4.92 -4.88
CA SER A 36 -19.97 4.54 -5.13
C SER A 36 -20.22 3.04 -5.16
N HIS A 37 -19.21 2.27 -5.58
CA HIS A 37 -19.26 0.82 -5.69
C HIS A 37 -18.92 0.08 -4.38
N VAL A 38 -18.59 0.80 -3.30
CA VAL A 38 -18.16 0.20 -2.04
C VAL A 38 -19.33 0.09 -1.06
N THR A 39 -19.62 -1.13 -0.62
CA THR A 39 -20.69 -1.44 0.35
C THR A 39 -20.41 -0.90 1.75
N LYS A 40 -19.13 -0.79 2.15
CA LYS A 40 -18.71 -0.29 3.47
C LYS A 40 -18.25 1.18 3.42
N GLN A 41 -19.19 2.10 3.24
CA GLN A 41 -18.86 3.54 3.12
C GLN A 41 -18.06 4.11 4.31
N LYS A 42 -18.37 3.71 5.56
CA LYS A 42 -17.63 4.17 6.75
C LYS A 42 -16.13 3.83 6.70
N THR A 43 -15.78 2.69 6.10
CA THR A 43 -14.37 2.30 5.95
C THR A 43 -13.66 3.20 4.95
N SER A 44 -14.31 3.50 3.83
CA SER A 44 -13.79 4.43 2.82
C SER A 44 -13.66 5.85 3.36
N GLU A 45 -14.61 6.29 4.19
CA GLU A 45 -14.56 7.58 4.87
C GLU A 45 -13.33 7.69 5.78
N ASN A 46 -13.11 6.69 6.64
CA ASN A 46 -11.93 6.64 7.50
C ASN A 46 -10.63 6.63 6.68
N GLN A 47 -10.60 5.95 5.54
CA GLN A 47 -9.43 5.96 4.64
C GLN A 47 -9.15 7.37 4.08
N VAL A 48 -10.18 8.09 3.64
CA VAL A 48 -10.03 9.46 3.13
C VAL A 48 -9.47 10.38 4.23
N TYR A 49 -9.97 10.26 5.46
CA TYR A 49 -9.43 11.02 6.60
C TYR A 49 -7.97 10.65 6.91
N GLN A 50 -7.62 9.37 6.89
CA GLN A 50 -6.24 8.93 7.07
C GLN A 50 -5.31 9.45 5.96
N TRP A 51 -5.76 9.48 4.71
CA TRP A 51 -4.98 10.05 3.61
C TRP A 51 -4.82 11.56 3.74
N LYS A 52 -5.87 12.27 4.18
CA LYS A 52 -5.79 13.70 4.50
C LYS A 52 -4.75 13.99 5.58
N GLN A 53 -4.75 13.21 6.67
CA GLN A 53 -3.73 13.35 7.73
C GLN A 53 -2.31 13.11 7.21
N ASN A 54 -2.15 12.18 6.28
CA ASN A 54 -0.85 11.83 5.69
C ASN A 54 -0.56 12.56 4.36
N ARG A 55 -1.24 13.68 4.08
CA ARG A 55 -1.16 14.43 2.80
C ARG A 55 0.28 14.74 2.40
N ALA A 56 1.08 15.27 3.32
CA ALA A 56 2.47 15.65 3.04
C ALA A 56 3.31 14.45 2.52
N ILE A 57 3.12 13.27 3.11
CA ILE A 57 3.83 12.04 2.70
C ILE A 57 3.37 11.59 1.31
N ILE A 58 2.08 11.72 1.03
CA ILE A 58 1.50 11.36 -0.27
C ILE A 58 1.98 12.32 -1.36
N GLU A 59 2.01 13.62 -1.09
CA GLU A 59 2.54 14.65 -2.00
C GLU A 59 4.02 14.43 -2.29
N GLU A 60 4.83 14.20 -1.27
CA GLU A 60 6.25 13.86 -1.42
C GLU A 60 6.42 12.62 -2.29
N SER A 61 5.62 11.58 -2.04
CA SER A 61 5.64 10.34 -2.82
C SER A 61 5.21 10.55 -4.28
N CYS A 62 4.46 11.61 -4.59
CA CYS A 62 4.03 11.94 -5.95
C CYS A 62 5.07 12.77 -6.73
N LYS A 63 6.09 13.33 -6.07
CA LYS A 63 7.14 14.12 -6.76
C LYS A 63 7.96 13.30 -7.76
N THR A 64 8.12 12.00 -7.52
CA THR A 64 8.79 11.08 -8.45
C THR A 64 7.78 10.19 -9.15
N ALA A 65 7.82 10.12 -10.49
CA ALA A 65 6.91 9.28 -11.29
C ALA A 65 6.92 7.81 -10.84
N ARG A 66 8.09 7.29 -10.45
CA ARG A 66 8.27 5.91 -9.96
C ARG A 66 7.53 5.63 -8.65
N THR A 67 7.42 6.61 -7.75
CA THR A 67 6.75 6.45 -6.44
C THR A 67 5.28 6.87 -6.47
N ALA A 68 4.89 7.69 -7.45
CA ALA A 68 3.51 8.12 -7.66
C ALA A 68 2.56 6.95 -8.02
N VAL A 69 3.07 5.96 -8.77
CA VAL A 69 2.31 4.76 -9.16
C VAL A 69 2.27 3.70 -8.05
N LYS A 70 3.16 3.78 -7.05
CA LYS A 70 3.20 2.80 -5.95
C LYS A 70 1.94 2.89 -5.10
N LYS A 71 1.44 1.72 -4.70
CA LYS A 71 0.26 1.59 -3.82
C LYS A 71 0.62 1.60 -2.33
N LYS A 72 1.82 1.11 -1.99
CA LYS A 72 2.40 1.10 -0.65
C LYS A 72 3.73 1.84 -0.65
N ASN A 73 3.90 2.75 0.30
CA ASN A 73 5.22 3.27 0.64
C ASN A 73 5.84 2.27 1.62
N ARG A 74 6.96 1.64 1.26
CA ARG A 74 7.72 0.79 2.18
C ARG A 74 8.85 1.66 2.74
N SER A 75 9.07 1.61 4.04
CA SER A 75 10.24 2.25 4.64
C SER A 75 11.51 1.68 4.01
N SER A 76 12.47 2.56 3.74
CA SER A 76 13.82 2.14 3.35
C SER A 76 14.37 1.23 4.46
N GLY A 77 14.97 0.11 4.09
CA GLY A 77 15.45 -0.91 5.05
C GLY A 77 14.47 -2.05 5.33
N VAL A 78 13.22 -2.00 4.85
CA VAL A 78 12.31 -3.17 4.80
C VAL A 78 12.49 -3.89 3.46
N ALA A 79 13.73 -4.16 3.09
CA ALA A 79 14.01 -5.27 2.20
C ALA A 79 13.94 -6.51 3.08
N THR A 80 13.01 -7.42 2.81
CA THR A 80 13.10 -8.80 3.32
C THR A 80 14.24 -9.50 2.58
N SER A 81 15.46 -9.00 2.75
CA SER A 81 16.64 -9.83 2.58
C SER A 81 16.57 -10.83 3.72
N LEU A 82 16.54 -12.12 3.41
CA LEU A 82 16.73 -13.13 4.43
C LEU A 82 18.09 -12.85 5.09
N PRO A 83 18.23 -13.05 6.41
CA PRO A 83 19.55 -13.06 7.02
C PRO A 83 20.44 -14.04 6.25
N THR A 84 21.73 -13.71 6.08
CA THR A 84 22.68 -14.53 5.30
C THR A 84 22.70 -16.00 5.74
N ALA A 85 22.50 -16.26 7.04
CA ALA A 85 22.38 -17.63 7.57
C ALA A 85 21.18 -18.39 6.97
N ALA A 86 20.03 -17.75 6.84
CA ALA A 86 18.85 -18.35 6.23
C ALA A 86 18.99 -18.49 4.71
N GLU A 87 19.74 -17.60 4.05
CA GLU A 87 20.09 -17.78 2.63
C GLU A 87 20.99 -19.01 2.42
N LEU A 88 21.96 -19.23 3.32
CA LEU A 88 22.84 -20.41 3.27
C LEU A 88 22.08 -21.71 3.53
N GLU A 89 21.19 -21.74 4.52
CA GLU A 89 20.35 -22.91 4.83
C GLU A 89 19.48 -23.30 3.62
N LEU A 90 18.91 -22.32 2.92
CA LEU A 90 18.16 -22.58 1.68
C LEU A 90 19.05 -23.12 0.56
N VAL A 91 20.29 -22.63 0.43
CA VAL A 91 21.25 -23.12 -0.57
C VAL A 91 21.65 -24.57 -0.29
N GLU A 92 21.95 -24.90 0.97
CA GLU A 92 22.25 -26.27 1.40
C GLU A 92 21.09 -27.22 1.12
N TRP A 93 19.86 -26.81 1.47
CA TRP A 93 18.66 -27.59 1.21
C TRP A 93 18.42 -27.85 -0.28
N VAL A 94 18.59 -26.82 -1.13
CA VAL A 94 18.46 -26.97 -2.60
C VAL A 94 19.53 -27.90 -3.16
N ASN A 95 20.76 -27.82 -2.65
CA ASN A 95 21.85 -28.69 -3.09
C ASN A 95 21.62 -30.15 -2.65
N ALA A 96 21.09 -30.38 -1.45
CA ALA A 96 20.71 -31.71 -0.98
C ALA A 96 19.63 -32.33 -1.90
N LEU A 97 18.58 -31.57 -2.24
CA LEU A 97 17.54 -32.02 -3.17
C LEU A 97 18.06 -32.34 -4.58
N ARG A 98 19.06 -31.59 -5.08
CA ARG A 98 19.68 -31.87 -6.38
C ARG A 98 20.52 -33.14 -6.37
N ASN A 99 21.15 -33.45 -5.23
CA ASN A 99 21.95 -34.67 -5.06
C ASN A 99 21.10 -35.91 -4.84
N GLU A 100 19.87 -35.79 -4.33
CA GLU A 100 18.92 -36.90 -4.16
C GLU A 100 18.20 -37.31 -5.47
N ALA A 101 18.28 -36.48 -6.52
CA ALA A 101 17.64 -36.74 -7.81
C ALA A 101 18.50 -37.52 -8.82
N VAL A 102 19.57 -38.19 -8.35
CA VAL A 102 20.43 -39.11 -9.11
C VAL A 102 20.40 -40.50 -8.48
#